data_AF-A0A2V0QIC3-F1
#
_entry.id   AF-A0A2V0QIC3-F1
#
_cell.length_a   1.000
_cell.length_b   1.000
_cell.length_c   1.000
_cell.angle_alpha   90.00
_cell.angle_beta   90.00
_cell.angle_gamma   90.00
#
_symmetry.space_group_name_H-M   'P 1'
#
loop_
_entity.id
_entity.type
_entity.pdbx_description
1 polymer ?
#
loop_
_entity_poly.entity_id
_entity_poly.type
_entity_poly.pdbx_seq_one_letter_code
_entity_poly.pdbx_strand_id
1 'polypeptide(L)'
;MPEGERQDYVWEHQPLFREAHIGELKNALNQFYELNHLYLLLDDSIGLLRDLAQEQDEVVGWLNEWRERNDNEMRYITASYIDTLMSAGDNSARQTNPDSALLKDTTPEQRGRIYDYINARNHWRREHNNGPEPSTTSAGQYSALRGSTYDERPQVRFARLDMDGKYSQMVLALGKPRHEALKDDIDALEENSQGILNGVGLGSRGIYDLVRHEEMQAYLTQERSHLKRWTQRLDDITHDRVRLFTQGELYRSAWYFDPDHPDQLKSALAMELNCTRDLCRTEDSLQKVGDYFHDNPHYILPVFYGRLDMDFLRAKSGNLLKWLDDIHNFSDGLADAQRRIADISHIMGNHWTHSLKLDPAALPLHQAVNASYIPAVALNLERWLIEMQKQLNSPQLRQHLDNFSRASNRAQRLGMLVALQQEAVTLRVADAADVQKFRDNFVRLNQLLSTEDDLIRARSRLTKLINRRTLTADQHQDLLYERQYTNQRLLQTRNTRDALRRDLEKAIVPTGNPVNGAIGVRLDITDPQMRALNDEIEKLRAGAFGGYATQGAAAAALKGSFFPLLAVCLQLGNLGEAWSVWRDSDNRRTIKERAVSEAECNTRLLS
;
A
#
# COMPACT_ATOMS: atom_id res chain seq x y z
N MET A 1 -28.79 -5.32 -12.15
CA MET A 1 -27.92 -6.47 -12.43
C MET A 1 -27.52 -6.37 -13.88
N PRO A 2 -26.21 -6.23 -14.20
CA PRO A 2 -25.71 -6.42 -15.56
C PRO A 2 -26.14 -7.78 -16.11
N GLU A 3 -26.37 -7.90 -17.42
CA GLU A 3 -26.84 -9.17 -18.02
C GLU A 3 -25.83 -10.32 -17.84
N GLY A 4 -24.52 -10.01 -17.87
CA GLY A 4 -23.44 -10.98 -17.65
C GLY A 4 -23.32 -11.50 -16.21
N GLU A 5 -23.83 -10.77 -15.20
CA GLU A 5 -23.78 -11.20 -13.79
C GLU A 5 -24.57 -12.50 -13.54
N ARG A 6 -25.60 -12.76 -14.35
CA ARG A 6 -26.51 -13.91 -14.18
C ARG A 6 -26.02 -15.19 -14.86
N GLN A 7 -24.93 -15.11 -15.60
CA GLN A 7 -24.36 -16.25 -16.30
C GLN A 7 -23.21 -16.82 -15.46
N ASP A 8 -23.18 -18.15 -15.34
CA ASP A 8 -21.99 -18.82 -14.82
C ASP A 8 -20.82 -18.49 -15.73
N TYR A 9 -19.62 -18.39 -15.16
CA TYR A 9 -18.42 -18.23 -15.97
C TYR A 9 -18.31 -19.43 -16.92
N VAL A 10 -18.18 -19.15 -18.21
CA VAL A 10 -17.96 -20.15 -19.25
C VAL A 10 -16.54 -19.97 -19.77
N TRP A 11 -15.76 -21.05 -19.71
CA TRP A 11 -14.44 -21.12 -20.34
C TRP A 11 -14.62 -20.91 -21.85
N GLU A 12 -13.90 -19.92 -22.42
CA GLU A 12 -14.13 -19.35 -23.75
C GLU A 12 -15.53 -18.71 -23.95
N HIS A 13 -15.61 -17.37 -23.85
CA HIS A 13 -16.84 -16.60 -24.14
C HIS A 13 -17.36 -16.81 -25.59
N GLN A 14 -16.45 -17.14 -26.50
CA GLN A 14 -16.75 -17.58 -27.86
C GLN A 14 -16.25 -19.03 -27.98
N PRO A 15 -17.13 -20.04 -28.04
CA PRO A 15 -16.70 -21.44 -28.04
C PRO A 15 -15.91 -21.72 -29.32
N LEU A 16 -14.58 -21.82 -29.20
CA LEU A 16 -13.71 -22.24 -30.28
C LEU A 16 -13.73 -23.76 -30.42
N PHE A 17 -14.02 -24.44 -29.31
CA PHE A 17 -14.14 -25.90 -29.22
C PHE A 17 -15.54 -26.32 -28.77
N ARG A 18 -15.98 -27.48 -29.26
CA ARG A 18 -17.25 -28.11 -28.83
C ARG A 18 -16.94 -29.36 -28.02
N GLU A 19 -17.71 -29.59 -26.96
CA GLU A 19 -17.68 -30.88 -26.28
C GLU A 19 -18.10 -31.97 -27.28
N ALA A 20 -17.21 -32.92 -27.52
CA ALA A 20 -17.43 -34.03 -28.44
C ALA A 20 -17.09 -35.32 -27.71
N HIS A 21 -18.02 -36.28 -27.74
CA HIS A 21 -17.74 -37.61 -27.19
C HIS A 21 -16.63 -38.26 -28.03
N ILE A 22 -15.71 -38.99 -27.38
CA ILE A 22 -14.55 -39.61 -28.07
C ILE A 22 -14.98 -40.54 -29.23
N GLY A 23 -16.19 -41.10 -29.14
CA GLY A 23 -16.80 -41.89 -30.20
C GLY A 23 -17.11 -41.11 -31.48
N GLU A 24 -17.51 -39.83 -31.39
CA GLU A 24 -17.68 -38.99 -32.58
C GLU A 24 -16.34 -38.76 -33.28
N LEU A 25 -15.28 -38.54 -32.50
CA LEU A 25 -13.93 -38.36 -33.04
C LEU A 25 -13.44 -39.66 -33.71
N LYS A 26 -13.68 -40.82 -33.08
CA LYS A 26 -13.37 -42.13 -33.66
C LYS A 26 -14.11 -42.40 -34.97
N ASN A 27 -15.36 -41.97 -35.08
CA ASN A 27 -16.15 -42.13 -36.30
C ASN A 27 -15.72 -41.20 -37.44
N ALA A 28 -15.04 -40.09 -37.12
CA ALA A 28 -14.44 -39.20 -38.10
C ALA A 28 -13.05 -39.69 -38.58
N LEU A 29 -12.43 -40.64 -37.87
CA LEU A 29 -11.17 -41.25 -38.27
C LEU A 29 -11.42 -42.26 -39.40
N ASN A 30 -10.52 -42.24 -40.39
CA ASN A 30 -10.51 -43.24 -41.45
C ASN A 30 -10.26 -44.63 -40.83
N GLN A 31 -11.04 -45.64 -41.25
CA GLN A 31 -11.02 -47.02 -40.69
C GLN A 31 -9.61 -47.63 -40.65
N PHE A 32 -8.72 -47.25 -41.57
CA PHE A 32 -7.32 -47.71 -41.58
C PHE A 32 -6.48 -47.21 -40.39
N TYR A 33 -6.91 -46.16 -39.69
CA TYR A 33 -6.21 -45.55 -38.55
C TYR A 33 -6.97 -45.66 -37.23
N GLU A 34 -8.05 -46.46 -37.17
CA GLU A 34 -8.89 -46.62 -35.97
C GLU A 34 -8.08 -47.01 -34.71
N LEU A 35 -7.04 -47.82 -34.89
CA LEU A 35 -6.12 -48.28 -33.83
C LEU A 35 -4.84 -47.43 -33.73
N ASN A 36 -4.64 -46.46 -34.63
CA ASN A 36 -3.43 -45.62 -34.71
C ASN A 36 -3.75 -44.19 -34.24
N HIS A 37 -4.02 -44.03 -32.94
CA HIS A 37 -4.35 -42.74 -32.36
C HIS A 37 -3.34 -42.33 -31.28
N LEU A 38 -2.89 -41.07 -31.35
CA LEU A 38 -2.16 -40.39 -30.29
C LEU A 38 -3.12 -39.37 -29.65
N TYR A 39 -3.47 -39.59 -28.39
CA TYR A 39 -4.17 -38.57 -27.61
C TYR A 39 -3.12 -37.66 -26.97
N LEU A 40 -3.16 -36.38 -27.31
CA LEU A 40 -2.34 -35.35 -26.68
C LEU A 40 -3.24 -34.60 -25.71
N LEU A 41 -3.02 -34.79 -24.40
CA LEU A 41 -3.63 -33.94 -23.39
C LEU A 41 -2.76 -32.67 -23.29
N LEU A 42 -3.32 -31.53 -23.71
CA LEU A 42 -2.66 -30.24 -23.57
C LEU A 42 -3.29 -29.51 -22.40
N ASP A 43 -2.46 -29.09 -21.45
CA ASP A 43 -2.86 -28.17 -20.39
C ASP A 43 -2.78 -26.75 -20.98
N ASP A 44 -3.93 -26.09 -21.16
CA ASP A 44 -4.00 -24.72 -21.68
C ASP A 44 -3.98 -23.70 -20.54
N SER A 45 -2.89 -23.69 -19.79
CA SER A 45 -2.75 -22.79 -18.65
C SER A 45 -2.68 -21.32 -19.07
N ILE A 46 -2.23 -21.02 -20.30
CA ILE A 46 -2.23 -19.67 -20.86
C ILE A 46 -3.65 -19.22 -21.18
N GLY A 47 -4.46 -20.07 -21.83
CA GLY A 47 -5.88 -19.80 -22.07
C GLY A 47 -6.61 -19.52 -20.77
N LEU A 48 -6.44 -20.38 -19.76
CA LEU A 48 -7.02 -20.17 -18.43
C LEU A 48 -6.58 -18.84 -17.79
N LEU A 49 -5.28 -18.53 -17.80
CA LEU A 49 -4.79 -17.26 -17.24
C LEU A 49 -5.36 -16.03 -17.96
N ARG A 50 -5.47 -16.09 -19.29
CA ARG A 50 -6.02 -15.01 -20.11
C ARG A 50 -7.50 -14.83 -19.89
N ASP A 51 -8.27 -15.92 -19.85
CA ASP A 51 -9.71 -15.84 -19.62
C ASP A 51 -10.02 -15.35 -18.20
N LEU A 52 -9.26 -15.81 -17.19
CA LEU A 52 -9.39 -15.28 -15.83
C LEU A 52 -9.03 -13.79 -15.74
N ALA A 53 -8.04 -13.33 -16.52
CA ALA A 53 -7.70 -11.90 -16.60
C ALA A 53 -8.81 -11.08 -17.28
N GLN A 54 -9.44 -11.63 -18.32
CA GLN A 54 -10.57 -11.01 -19.00
C GLN A 54 -11.79 -10.92 -18.08
N GLU A 55 -12.12 -12.02 -17.40
CA GLU A 55 -13.20 -12.09 -16.41
C GLU A 55 -12.97 -11.09 -15.26
N GLN A 56 -11.72 -10.94 -14.82
CA GLN A 56 -11.38 -9.91 -13.83
C GLN A 56 -11.74 -8.51 -14.31
N ASP A 57 -11.41 -8.16 -15.56
CA ASP A 57 -11.73 -6.86 -16.15
C ASP A 57 -13.24 -6.64 -16.27
N GLU A 58 -14.00 -7.70 -16.58
CA GLU A 58 -15.47 -7.63 -16.64
C GLU A 58 -16.08 -7.34 -15.26
N VAL A 59 -15.63 -8.03 -14.21
CA VAL A 59 -16.12 -7.79 -12.84
C VAL A 59 -15.70 -6.40 -12.34
N VAL A 60 -14.49 -5.94 -12.67
CA VAL A 60 -14.06 -4.55 -12.39
C VAL A 60 -14.92 -3.55 -13.18
N GLY A 61 -15.27 -3.87 -14.42
CA GLY A 61 -16.22 -3.12 -15.23
C GLY A 61 -17.57 -2.97 -14.55
N TRP A 62 -18.13 -4.06 -13.99
CA TRP A 62 -19.40 -4.01 -13.25
C TRP A 62 -19.32 -3.12 -12.01
N LEU A 63 -18.20 -3.14 -11.28
CA LEU A 63 -17.98 -2.23 -10.15
C LEU A 63 -17.92 -0.77 -10.61
N ASN A 64 -17.22 -0.47 -11.70
CA ASN A 64 -17.15 0.89 -12.23
C ASN A 64 -18.52 1.39 -12.71
N GLU A 65 -19.24 0.57 -13.49
CA GLU A 65 -20.62 0.87 -13.90
C GLU A 65 -21.53 1.09 -12.70
N TRP A 66 -21.40 0.25 -11.66
CA TRP A 66 -22.14 0.40 -10.42
C TRP A 66 -21.84 1.73 -9.73
N ARG A 67 -20.56 2.14 -9.65
CA ARG A 67 -20.15 3.42 -9.03
C ARG A 67 -20.75 4.61 -9.76
N GLU A 68 -20.65 4.62 -11.08
CA GLU A 68 -21.04 5.75 -11.94
C GLU A 68 -22.56 5.87 -12.13
N ARG A 69 -23.29 4.76 -12.07
CA ARG A 69 -24.73 4.74 -12.33
C ARG A 69 -25.50 5.61 -11.34
N ASN A 70 -25.99 6.77 -11.80
CA ASN A 70 -26.80 7.69 -11.01
C ASN A 70 -26.15 8.15 -9.69
N ASP A 71 -24.84 8.34 -9.67
CA ASP A 71 -24.05 8.66 -8.46
C ASP A 71 -24.24 7.62 -7.34
N ASN A 72 -24.29 6.33 -7.69
CA ASN A 72 -24.59 5.26 -6.74
C ASN A 72 -23.57 5.22 -5.60
N GLU A 73 -22.29 5.47 -5.88
CA GLU A 73 -21.24 5.51 -4.86
C GLU A 73 -21.57 6.53 -3.76
N MET A 74 -21.92 7.76 -4.14
CA MET A 74 -22.30 8.81 -3.18
C MET A 74 -23.56 8.45 -2.41
N ARG A 75 -24.57 7.90 -3.09
CA ARG A 75 -25.81 7.45 -2.45
C ARG A 75 -25.55 6.31 -1.46
N TYR A 76 -24.73 5.34 -1.84
CA TYR A 76 -24.36 4.20 -1.01
C TYR A 76 -23.56 4.64 0.21
N ILE A 77 -22.57 5.52 0.05
CA ILE A 77 -21.77 6.07 1.16
C ILE A 77 -22.67 6.87 2.11
N THR A 78 -23.53 7.73 1.57
CA THR A 78 -24.47 8.54 2.37
C THR A 78 -25.45 7.66 3.13
N ALA A 79 -26.08 6.69 2.47
CA ALA A 79 -27.00 5.76 3.09
C ALA A 79 -26.30 4.89 4.14
N SER A 80 -25.08 4.42 3.87
CA SER A 80 -24.28 3.66 4.84
C SER A 80 -23.91 4.50 6.05
N TYR A 81 -23.58 5.78 5.86
CA TYR A 81 -23.33 6.70 6.95
C TYR A 81 -24.59 6.91 7.81
N ILE A 82 -25.76 7.14 7.18
CA ILE A 82 -27.04 7.23 7.89
C ILE A 82 -27.31 5.94 8.66
N ASP A 83 -27.13 4.76 8.06
CA ASP A 83 -27.27 3.45 8.71
C ASP A 83 -26.38 3.32 9.96
N THR A 84 -25.13 3.81 9.90
CA THR A 84 -24.25 3.86 11.08
C THR A 84 -24.71 4.83 12.16
N LEU A 85 -25.38 5.94 11.80
CA LEU A 85 -25.95 6.88 12.77
C LEU A 85 -27.22 6.33 13.43
N MET A 86 -27.97 5.46 12.73
CA MET A 86 -29.17 4.83 13.25
C MET A 86 -28.88 3.73 14.27
N SER A 87 -27.69 3.13 14.20
CA SER A 87 -27.26 2.03 15.06
C SER A 87 -26.40 2.53 16.22
N ALA A 88 -26.67 2.05 17.43
CA ALA A 88 -25.80 2.28 18.58
C ALA A 88 -24.46 1.54 18.40
N GLY A 89 -23.35 2.21 18.74
CA GLY A 89 -21.99 1.66 18.66
C GLY A 89 -20.96 2.48 19.46
N ASP A 90 -19.68 2.14 19.33
CA ASP A 90 -18.59 2.83 20.04
C ASP A 90 -18.56 4.34 19.71
N ASN A 91 -18.88 4.74 18.47
CA ASN A 91 -18.93 6.14 18.06
C ASN A 91 -20.07 6.92 18.74
N SER A 92 -21.27 6.34 18.81
CA SER A 92 -22.40 6.98 19.48
C SER A 92 -22.16 7.06 20.99
N ALA A 93 -21.56 6.03 21.60
CA ALA A 93 -21.19 6.05 23.01
C ALA A 93 -20.18 7.17 23.35
N ARG A 94 -19.16 7.38 22.50
CA ARG A 94 -18.19 8.48 22.65
C ARG A 94 -18.83 9.85 22.48
N GLN A 95 -19.82 9.98 21.59
CA GLN A 95 -20.56 11.23 21.40
C GLN A 95 -21.47 11.54 22.59
N THR A 96 -22.10 10.53 23.20
CA THR A 96 -22.93 10.69 24.40
C THR A 96 -22.10 11.09 25.62
N ASN A 97 -21.04 10.32 25.92
CA ASN A 97 -20.17 10.60 27.06
C ASN A 97 -18.76 10.01 26.80
N PRO A 98 -17.78 10.85 26.42
CA PRO A 98 -16.40 10.43 26.13
C PRO A 98 -15.70 9.74 27.31
N ASP A 99 -16.10 10.08 28.54
CA ASP A 99 -15.47 9.62 29.77
C ASP A 99 -16.27 8.53 30.51
N SER A 100 -17.31 7.98 29.88
CA SER A 100 -18.22 6.98 30.46
C SER A 100 -17.49 5.76 31.04
N ALA A 101 -18.03 5.24 32.15
CA ALA A 101 -17.59 3.96 32.72
C ALA A 101 -17.88 2.82 31.73
N LEU A 102 -18.91 2.97 30.90
CA LEU A 102 -19.22 2.06 29.79
C LEU A 102 -18.02 1.86 28.86
N LEU A 103 -17.29 2.91 28.46
CA LEU A 103 -16.16 2.75 27.53
C LEU A 103 -14.87 2.26 28.22
N LYS A 104 -14.69 2.58 29.50
CA LYS A 104 -13.47 2.27 30.28
C LYS A 104 -13.49 0.89 30.92
N ASP A 105 -14.65 0.44 31.42
CA ASP A 105 -14.76 -0.71 32.31
C ASP A 105 -15.32 -1.97 31.62
N THR A 106 -15.59 -1.91 30.31
CA THR A 106 -16.16 -3.02 29.53
C THR A 106 -15.23 -3.51 28.43
N THR A 107 -15.34 -4.80 28.12
CA THR A 107 -14.68 -5.41 26.96
C THR A 107 -15.45 -5.12 25.66
N PRO A 108 -14.80 -5.21 24.47
CA PRO A 108 -15.49 -5.03 23.19
C PRO A 108 -16.71 -5.96 23.01
N GLU A 109 -16.63 -7.21 23.48
CA GLU A 109 -17.75 -8.15 23.43
C GLU A 109 -18.91 -7.72 24.31
N GLN A 110 -18.63 -7.24 25.54
CA GLN A 110 -19.64 -6.70 26.45
C GLN A 110 -20.31 -5.45 25.89
N ARG A 111 -19.55 -4.54 25.26
CA ARG A 111 -20.12 -3.37 24.58
C ARG A 111 -21.02 -3.77 23.42
N GLY A 112 -20.61 -4.75 22.62
CA GLY A 112 -21.44 -5.29 21.55
C GLY A 112 -22.82 -5.76 22.05
N ARG A 113 -22.88 -6.42 23.21
CA ARG A 113 -24.16 -6.86 23.81
C ARG A 113 -25.02 -5.71 24.31
N ILE A 114 -24.43 -4.64 24.81
CA ILE A 114 -25.16 -3.41 25.18
C ILE A 114 -25.77 -2.77 23.93
N TYR A 115 -24.97 -2.61 22.87
CA TYR A 115 -25.43 -2.02 21.60
C TYR A 115 -26.53 -2.85 20.93
N ASP A 116 -26.40 -4.18 20.94
CA ASP A 116 -27.44 -5.10 20.46
C ASP A 116 -28.78 -4.87 21.16
N TYR A 117 -28.77 -4.74 22.50
CA TYR A 117 -29.98 -4.48 23.27
C TYR A 117 -30.60 -3.11 22.94
N ILE A 118 -29.79 -2.05 22.87
CA ILE A 118 -30.26 -0.71 22.54
C ILE A 118 -30.88 -0.69 21.14
N ASN A 119 -30.24 -1.32 20.15
CA ASN A 119 -30.76 -1.45 18.80
C ASN A 119 -32.08 -2.26 18.74
N ALA A 120 -32.16 -3.39 19.47
CA ALA A 120 -33.37 -4.20 19.55
C ALA A 120 -34.53 -3.43 20.21
N ARG A 121 -34.24 -2.62 21.24
CA ARG A 121 -35.21 -1.75 21.91
C ARG A 121 -35.68 -0.61 21.01
N ASN A 122 -34.77 0.00 20.25
CA ASN A 122 -35.11 1.01 19.23
C ASN A 122 -36.05 0.43 18.17
N HIS A 123 -35.77 -0.78 17.70
CA HIS A 123 -36.62 -1.50 16.74
C HIS A 123 -38.00 -1.82 17.33
N TRP A 124 -38.07 -2.34 18.56
CA TRP A 124 -39.35 -2.59 19.23
C TRP A 124 -40.20 -1.31 19.37
N ARG A 125 -39.59 -0.18 19.79
CA ARG A 125 -40.30 1.10 19.90
C ARG A 125 -40.85 1.57 18.56
N ARG A 126 -40.08 1.40 17.48
CA ARG A 126 -40.53 1.73 16.12
C ARG A 126 -41.76 0.91 15.73
N GLU A 127 -41.71 -0.41 15.89
CA GLU A 127 -42.85 -1.28 15.58
C GLU A 127 -44.06 -0.97 16.45
N HIS A 128 -43.84 -0.70 17.74
CA HIS A 128 -44.90 -0.33 18.67
C HIS A 128 -45.59 1.00 18.29
N ASN A 129 -44.83 1.98 17.77
CA ASN A 129 -45.35 3.28 17.36
C ASN A 129 -46.21 3.23 16.08
N ASN A 130 -46.17 2.13 15.32
CA ASN A 130 -47.03 1.93 14.14
C ASN A 130 -48.50 1.64 14.51
N GLY A 131 -48.82 1.48 15.80
CA GLY A 131 -50.17 1.24 16.30
C GLY A 131 -50.65 -0.21 16.12
N PRO A 132 -51.79 -0.58 16.73
CA PRO A 132 -52.33 -1.93 16.64
C PRO A 132 -53.11 -2.16 15.34
N GLU A 133 -53.28 -3.43 14.94
CA GLU A 133 -54.04 -3.81 13.74
C GLU A 133 -55.45 -4.33 14.12
N PRO A 134 -56.46 -4.19 13.23
CA PRO A 134 -57.79 -4.72 13.49
C PRO A 134 -57.75 -6.26 13.59
N SER A 135 -58.36 -6.83 14.63
CA SER A 135 -58.44 -8.29 14.77
C SER A 135 -59.11 -8.94 13.54
N THR A 136 -58.46 -9.99 13.05
CA THR A 136 -58.98 -10.82 11.95
C THR A 136 -59.61 -12.09 12.52
N THR A 137 -60.70 -12.53 11.91
CA THR A 137 -61.31 -13.82 12.25
C THR A 137 -60.43 -14.97 11.74
N SER A 138 -60.66 -16.20 12.22
CA SER A 138 -59.95 -17.42 11.77
C SER A 138 -60.06 -17.72 10.27
N ALA A 139 -60.94 -17.02 9.55
CA ALA A 139 -61.08 -17.06 8.09
C ALA A 139 -60.41 -15.88 7.35
N GLY A 140 -59.63 -15.04 8.04
CA GLY A 140 -58.91 -13.90 7.45
C GLY A 140 -59.77 -12.67 7.14
N GLN A 141 -61.05 -12.66 7.54
CA GLN A 141 -61.96 -11.52 7.34
C GLN A 141 -61.90 -10.57 8.54
N TYR A 142 -61.95 -9.26 8.29
CA TYR A 142 -62.04 -8.23 9.32
C TYR A 142 -63.29 -8.44 10.20
N SER A 143 -63.09 -8.43 11.52
CA SER A 143 -64.18 -8.58 12.48
C SER A 143 -65.16 -7.40 12.41
N ALA A 144 -66.40 -7.64 11.95
CA ALA A 144 -67.46 -6.62 11.83
C ALA A 144 -68.21 -6.35 13.15
N LEU A 145 -67.71 -6.83 14.29
CA LEU A 145 -68.33 -6.62 15.60
C LEU A 145 -68.16 -5.17 16.07
N ARG A 146 -69.24 -4.56 16.56
CA ARG A 146 -69.22 -3.20 17.14
C ARG A 146 -68.41 -3.25 18.45
N GLY A 147 -67.22 -2.64 18.45
CA GLY A 147 -66.21 -2.80 19.51
C GLY A 147 -65.05 -3.70 19.09
N SER A 148 -64.65 -3.64 17.81
CA SER A 148 -63.56 -4.39 17.20
C SER A 148 -62.33 -4.43 18.12
N THR A 149 -61.99 -5.63 18.59
CA THR A 149 -60.77 -5.90 19.34
C THR A 149 -59.58 -5.58 18.44
N TYR A 150 -58.65 -4.78 18.95
CA TYR A 150 -57.39 -4.50 18.28
C TYR A 150 -56.37 -5.49 18.82
N ASP A 151 -55.68 -6.18 17.91
CA ASP A 151 -54.61 -7.10 18.29
C ASP A 151 -53.25 -6.43 18.11
N GLU A 152 -52.31 -6.79 18.98
CA GLU A 152 -50.91 -6.45 18.78
C GLU A 152 -50.41 -7.10 17.49
N ARG A 153 -49.76 -6.30 16.66
CA ARG A 153 -49.15 -6.77 15.42
C ARG A 153 -48.13 -7.89 15.74
N PRO A 154 -48.10 -8.98 14.97
CA PRO A 154 -47.11 -10.04 15.16
C PRO A 154 -45.67 -9.51 15.21
N GLN A 155 -45.34 -8.51 14.39
CA GLN A 155 -44.03 -7.86 14.33
C GLN A 155 -43.63 -7.22 15.67
N VAL A 156 -44.57 -6.56 16.37
CA VAL A 156 -44.33 -5.96 17.70
C VAL A 156 -44.00 -7.05 18.71
N ARG A 157 -44.70 -8.20 18.65
CA ARG A 157 -44.44 -9.34 19.53
C ARG A 157 -43.06 -9.95 19.28
N PHE A 158 -42.69 -10.15 18.02
CA PHE A 158 -41.35 -10.66 17.67
C PHE A 158 -40.25 -9.69 18.10
N ALA A 159 -40.42 -8.39 17.84
CA ALA A 159 -39.47 -7.37 18.26
C ALA A 159 -39.31 -7.29 19.79
N ARG A 160 -40.40 -7.50 20.53
CA ARG A 160 -40.37 -7.56 22.00
C ARG A 160 -39.58 -8.76 22.50
N LEU A 161 -39.85 -9.95 21.95
CA LEU A 161 -39.13 -11.17 22.32
C LEU A 161 -37.64 -11.07 22.00
N ASP A 162 -37.27 -10.47 20.88
CA ASP A 162 -35.88 -10.24 20.51
C ASP A 162 -35.20 -9.27 21.49
N MET A 163 -35.84 -8.14 21.81
CA MET A 163 -35.37 -7.20 22.83
C MET A 163 -35.17 -7.88 24.19
N ASP A 164 -36.15 -8.65 24.67
CA ASP A 164 -36.06 -9.36 25.96
C ASP A 164 -34.91 -10.39 25.94
N GLY A 165 -34.73 -11.08 24.81
CA GLY A 165 -33.61 -11.97 24.56
C GLY A 165 -32.26 -11.26 24.63
N LYS A 166 -32.10 -10.13 23.93
CA LYS A 166 -30.86 -9.33 23.94
C LYS A 166 -30.58 -8.71 25.30
N TYR A 167 -31.61 -8.26 26.02
CA TYR A 167 -31.48 -7.77 27.40
C TYR A 167 -30.92 -8.86 28.32
N SER A 168 -31.46 -10.08 28.25
CA SER A 168 -30.96 -11.19 29.06
C SER A 168 -29.49 -11.53 28.76
N GLN A 169 -29.09 -11.51 27.49
CA GLN A 169 -27.71 -11.75 27.06
C GLN A 169 -26.76 -10.65 27.56
N MET A 170 -27.19 -9.39 27.52
CA MET A 170 -26.42 -8.25 28.05
C MET A 170 -26.21 -8.39 29.56
N VAL A 171 -27.27 -8.66 30.33
CA VAL A 171 -27.19 -8.81 31.79
C VAL A 171 -26.30 -10.01 32.18
N LEU A 172 -26.36 -11.11 31.43
CA LEU A 172 -25.47 -12.26 31.63
C LEU A 172 -24.02 -11.93 31.33
N ALA A 173 -23.74 -11.22 30.23
CA ALA A 173 -22.37 -10.87 29.81
C ALA A 173 -21.70 -9.84 30.74
N LEU A 174 -22.46 -8.90 31.28
CA LEU A 174 -21.97 -7.90 32.23
C LEU A 174 -21.91 -8.45 33.66
N GLY A 175 -22.87 -9.29 34.04
CA GLY A 175 -23.16 -9.65 35.42
C GLY A 175 -23.94 -8.55 36.14
N LYS A 176 -24.80 -8.94 37.10
CA LYS A 176 -25.65 -8.03 37.88
C LYS A 176 -24.93 -6.79 38.45
N PRO A 177 -23.77 -6.91 39.14
CA PRO A 177 -23.15 -5.75 39.77
C PRO A 177 -22.60 -4.73 38.75
N ARG A 178 -22.09 -5.18 37.60
CA ARG A 178 -21.62 -4.26 36.55
C ARG A 178 -22.76 -3.66 35.75
N HIS A 179 -23.82 -4.42 35.49
CA HIS A 179 -25.02 -3.88 34.85
C HIS A 179 -25.64 -2.75 35.70
N GLU A 180 -25.70 -2.93 37.02
CA GLU A 180 -26.17 -1.86 37.93
C GLU A 180 -25.25 -0.64 37.91
N ALA A 181 -23.93 -0.84 37.90
CA ALA A 181 -22.96 0.26 37.84
C ALA A 181 -23.00 1.04 36.51
N LEU A 182 -23.31 0.37 35.40
CA LEU A 182 -23.34 0.96 34.06
C LEU A 182 -24.74 1.45 33.63
N LYS A 183 -25.74 1.29 34.50
CA LYS A 183 -27.14 1.54 34.15
C LYS A 183 -27.36 2.97 33.64
N ASP A 184 -26.82 3.96 34.34
CA ASP A 184 -26.99 5.38 33.98
C ASP A 184 -26.33 5.70 32.62
N ASP A 185 -25.17 5.11 32.32
CA ASP A 185 -24.51 5.26 31.02
C ASP A 185 -25.30 4.59 29.89
N ILE A 186 -25.92 3.42 30.16
CA ILE A 186 -26.78 2.71 29.20
C ILE A 186 -28.06 3.50 28.93
N ASP A 187 -28.69 4.02 29.97
CA ASP A 187 -29.91 4.84 29.87
C ASP A 187 -29.63 6.15 29.11
N ALA A 188 -28.50 6.82 29.40
CA ALA A 188 -28.08 8.02 28.67
C ALA A 188 -27.80 7.73 27.18
N LEU A 189 -27.20 6.57 26.87
CA LEU A 189 -26.97 6.14 25.49
C LEU A 189 -28.28 5.82 24.76
N GLU A 190 -29.25 5.21 25.45
CA GLU A 190 -30.59 4.98 24.91
C GLU A 190 -31.30 6.29 24.62
N GLU A 191 -31.30 7.23 25.56
CA GLU A 191 -31.94 8.55 25.38
C GLU A 191 -31.33 9.31 24.21
N ASN A 192 -30.00 9.33 24.10
CA ASN A 192 -29.33 9.96 22.96
C ASN A 192 -29.69 9.27 21.63
N SER A 193 -29.69 7.93 21.61
CA SER A 193 -30.08 7.17 20.42
C SER A 193 -31.53 7.47 20.01
N GLN A 194 -32.46 7.56 20.96
CA GLN A 194 -33.84 7.95 20.71
C GLN A 194 -33.96 9.39 20.20
N GLY A 195 -33.19 10.32 20.78
CA GLY A 195 -33.13 11.71 20.36
C GLY A 195 -32.63 11.89 18.93
N ILE A 196 -31.64 11.11 18.50
CA ILE A 196 -31.13 11.10 17.13
C ILE A 196 -32.18 10.51 16.16
N LEU A 197 -32.81 9.41 16.55
CA LEU A 197 -33.75 8.68 15.70
C LEU A 197 -35.08 9.41 15.49
N ASN A 198 -35.65 9.98 16.55
CA ASN A 198 -37.00 10.60 16.56
C ASN A 198 -36.98 12.14 16.68
N GLY A 199 -35.83 12.74 17.00
CA GLY A 199 -35.72 14.16 17.34
C GLY A 199 -35.87 14.42 18.84
N VAL A 200 -35.20 15.47 19.33
CA VAL A 200 -35.29 15.93 20.73
C VAL A 200 -36.26 17.11 20.83
N GLY A 201 -37.47 16.85 21.29
CA GLY A 201 -38.48 17.87 21.59
C GLY A 201 -39.46 18.20 20.45
N LEU A 202 -40.45 19.04 20.75
CA LEU A 202 -41.58 19.34 19.87
C LEU A 202 -41.12 20.10 18.62
N GLY A 203 -41.25 19.48 17.43
CA GLY A 203 -40.93 20.09 16.14
C GLY A 203 -39.51 19.83 15.61
N SER A 204 -38.65 19.18 16.37
CA SER A 204 -37.38 18.65 15.87
C SER A 204 -37.62 17.36 15.07
N ARG A 205 -36.92 17.17 13.95
CA ARG A 205 -37.04 15.97 13.10
C ARG A 205 -35.87 15.03 13.38
N GLY A 206 -36.17 13.77 13.65
CA GLY A 206 -35.16 12.71 13.76
C GLY A 206 -34.79 12.11 12.40
N ILE A 207 -33.84 11.17 12.40
CA ILE A 207 -33.44 10.45 11.18
C ILE A 207 -34.65 9.75 10.51
N TYR A 208 -35.58 9.19 11.29
CA TYR A 208 -36.76 8.52 10.72
C TYR A 208 -37.68 9.47 9.93
N ASP A 209 -37.71 10.76 10.26
CA ASP A 209 -38.50 11.76 9.54
C ASP A 209 -37.78 12.30 8.30
N LEU A 210 -36.45 12.28 8.32
CA LEU A 210 -35.61 12.81 7.23
C LEU A 210 -35.35 11.77 6.14
N VAL A 211 -35.50 10.48 6.46
CA VAL A 211 -35.09 9.39 5.59
C VAL A 211 -36.21 8.37 5.45
N ARG A 212 -36.47 7.93 4.22
CA ARG A 212 -37.34 6.77 3.94
C ARG A 212 -36.62 5.48 4.33
N HIS A 213 -36.65 5.17 5.63
CA HIS A 213 -35.79 4.14 6.21
C HIS A 213 -35.97 2.75 5.57
N GLU A 214 -37.19 2.33 5.26
CA GLU A 214 -37.43 1.01 4.64
C GLU A 214 -36.87 0.94 3.22
N GLU A 215 -37.09 1.99 2.42
CA GLU A 215 -36.52 2.09 1.07
C GLU A 215 -34.99 2.12 1.12
N MET A 216 -34.42 2.88 2.06
CA MET A 216 -32.97 2.95 2.26
C MET A 216 -32.38 1.61 2.68
N GLN A 217 -33.00 0.89 3.63
CA GLN A 217 -32.52 -0.42 4.08
C GLN A 217 -32.63 -1.48 3.00
N ALA A 218 -33.73 -1.49 2.23
CA ALA A 218 -33.88 -2.37 1.09
C ALA A 218 -32.79 -2.12 0.03
N TYR A 219 -32.55 -0.84 -0.28
CA TYR A 219 -31.46 -0.42 -1.17
C TYR A 219 -30.09 -0.87 -0.63
N LEU A 220 -29.73 -0.54 0.61
CA LEU A 220 -28.44 -0.92 1.19
C LEU A 220 -28.24 -2.44 1.22
N THR A 221 -29.27 -3.20 1.57
CA THR A 221 -29.20 -4.66 1.59
C THR A 221 -28.92 -5.21 0.19
N GLN A 222 -29.61 -4.67 -0.82
CA GLN A 222 -29.40 -5.05 -2.21
C GLN A 222 -27.97 -4.71 -2.67
N GLU A 223 -27.52 -3.46 -2.48
CA GLU A 223 -26.20 -3.01 -2.94
C GLU A 223 -25.06 -3.72 -2.20
N ARG A 224 -25.17 -3.94 -0.88
CA ARG A 224 -24.21 -4.75 -0.10
C ARG A 224 -24.12 -6.17 -0.65
N SER A 225 -25.24 -6.76 -1.08
CA SER A 225 -25.24 -8.10 -1.67
C SER A 225 -24.48 -8.14 -3.00
N HIS A 226 -24.63 -7.11 -3.84
CA HIS A 226 -23.90 -6.98 -5.11
C HIS A 226 -22.40 -6.85 -4.87
N LEU A 227 -22.00 -5.87 -4.07
CA LEU A 227 -20.61 -5.61 -3.75
C LEU A 227 -19.92 -6.84 -3.13
N LYS A 228 -20.60 -7.52 -2.20
CA LYS A 228 -20.06 -8.73 -1.57
C LYS A 228 -19.82 -9.84 -2.60
N ARG A 229 -20.77 -10.07 -3.52
CA ARG A 229 -20.62 -11.10 -4.56
C ARG A 229 -19.48 -10.76 -5.53
N TRP A 230 -19.42 -9.53 -6.03
CA TRP A 230 -18.36 -9.13 -6.97
C TRP A 230 -16.98 -9.14 -6.31
N THR A 231 -16.88 -8.70 -5.05
CA THR A 231 -15.61 -8.77 -4.30
C THR A 231 -15.17 -10.22 -4.11
N GLN A 232 -16.08 -11.12 -3.73
CA GLN A 232 -15.76 -12.55 -3.61
C GLN A 232 -15.30 -13.15 -4.95
N ARG A 233 -16.01 -12.86 -6.05
CA ARG A 233 -15.63 -13.33 -7.39
C ARG A 233 -14.23 -12.84 -7.78
N LEU A 234 -13.91 -11.56 -7.50
CA LEU A 234 -12.56 -11.02 -7.71
C LEU A 234 -11.52 -11.72 -6.82
N ASP A 235 -11.84 -12.01 -5.56
CA ASP A 235 -10.95 -12.75 -4.65
C ASP A 235 -10.64 -14.16 -5.19
N ASP A 236 -11.66 -14.88 -5.67
CA ASP A 236 -11.53 -16.23 -6.23
C ASP A 236 -10.70 -16.21 -7.53
N ILE A 237 -10.99 -15.27 -8.45
CA ILE A 237 -10.20 -15.08 -9.69
C ILE A 237 -8.74 -14.76 -9.36
N THR A 238 -8.51 -13.84 -8.42
CA THR A 238 -7.15 -13.45 -8.01
C THR A 238 -6.42 -14.67 -7.43
N HIS A 239 -7.09 -15.47 -6.60
CA HIS A 239 -6.53 -16.68 -6.01
C HIS A 239 -6.06 -17.66 -7.08
N ASP A 240 -6.92 -17.97 -8.06
CA ASP A 240 -6.61 -18.93 -9.11
C ASP A 240 -5.50 -18.44 -10.04
N ARG A 241 -5.53 -17.16 -10.45
CA ARG A 241 -4.47 -16.56 -11.26
C ARG A 241 -3.11 -16.59 -10.55
N VAL A 242 -3.06 -16.20 -9.28
CA VAL A 242 -1.82 -16.22 -8.47
C VAL A 242 -1.33 -17.66 -8.31
N ARG A 243 -2.23 -18.62 -8.09
CA ARG A 243 -1.87 -20.03 -7.97
C ARG A 243 -1.23 -20.56 -9.26
N LEU A 244 -1.86 -20.34 -10.41
CA LEU A 244 -1.32 -20.77 -11.72
C LEU A 244 0.03 -20.11 -12.01
N PHE A 245 0.13 -18.81 -11.75
CA PHE A 245 1.37 -18.06 -11.96
C PHE A 245 2.52 -18.57 -11.08
N THR A 246 2.28 -18.73 -9.77
CA THR A 246 3.32 -19.17 -8.81
C THR A 246 3.68 -20.65 -8.93
N GLN A 247 2.83 -21.46 -9.57
CA GLN A 247 3.19 -22.82 -9.98
C GLN A 247 4.13 -22.86 -11.20
N GLY A 248 4.33 -21.72 -11.87
CA GLY A 248 5.16 -21.57 -13.05
C GLY A 248 4.46 -21.93 -14.36
N GLU A 249 3.12 -22.04 -14.36
CA GLU A 249 2.37 -22.54 -15.52
C GLU A 249 2.44 -21.59 -16.73
N LEU A 250 2.49 -20.28 -16.48
CA LEU A 250 2.73 -19.27 -17.53
C LEU A 250 4.03 -19.58 -18.28
N TYR A 251 5.12 -19.72 -17.54
CA TYR A 251 6.47 -19.88 -18.11
C TYR A 251 6.68 -21.24 -18.77
N ARG A 252 6.08 -22.30 -18.21
CA ARG A 252 6.13 -23.65 -18.80
C ARG A 252 5.34 -23.74 -20.10
N SER A 253 4.22 -23.03 -20.20
CA SER A 253 3.29 -23.12 -21.33
C SER A 253 3.67 -22.22 -22.50
N ALA A 254 4.47 -21.16 -22.27
CA ALA A 254 4.77 -20.13 -23.26
C ALA A 254 6.03 -20.39 -24.11
N TRP A 255 6.56 -21.62 -24.10
CA TRP A 255 7.81 -22.02 -24.76
C TRP A 255 7.84 -21.83 -26.29
N TYR A 256 6.67 -21.66 -26.93
CA TYR A 256 6.52 -21.63 -28.38
C TYR A 256 6.79 -20.28 -29.04
N PHE A 257 7.00 -19.21 -28.27
CA PHE A 257 7.36 -17.90 -28.81
C PHE A 257 8.86 -17.81 -29.07
N ASP A 258 9.25 -17.46 -30.30
CA ASP A 258 10.63 -17.15 -30.64
C ASP A 258 10.91 -15.64 -30.53
N PRO A 259 11.66 -15.18 -29.51
CA PRO A 259 11.92 -13.77 -29.31
C PRO A 259 12.82 -13.13 -30.38
N ASP A 260 13.47 -13.90 -31.26
CA ASP A 260 14.25 -13.35 -32.37
C ASP A 260 13.36 -12.77 -33.49
N HIS A 261 12.13 -13.27 -33.60
CA HIS A 261 11.17 -12.77 -34.57
C HIS A 261 10.41 -11.58 -33.96
N PRO A 262 10.50 -10.37 -34.53
CA PRO A 262 9.97 -9.16 -33.90
C PRO A 262 8.45 -9.20 -33.65
N ASP A 263 7.70 -9.88 -34.52
CA ASP A 263 6.26 -10.06 -34.35
C ASP A 263 5.94 -11.05 -33.23
N GLN A 264 6.70 -12.14 -33.13
CA GLN A 264 6.51 -13.13 -32.05
C GLN A 264 6.92 -12.57 -30.69
N LEU A 265 7.98 -11.76 -30.63
CA LEU A 265 8.35 -11.02 -29.42
C LEU A 265 7.23 -10.10 -28.95
N LYS A 266 6.60 -9.34 -29.86
CA LYS A 266 5.46 -8.48 -29.51
C LYS A 266 4.27 -9.30 -29.01
N SER A 267 3.96 -10.42 -29.67
CA SER A 267 2.90 -11.31 -29.24
C SER A 267 3.18 -11.95 -27.87
N ALA A 268 4.42 -12.34 -27.60
CA ALA A 268 4.85 -12.88 -26.31
C ALA A 268 4.70 -11.84 -25.19
N LEU A 269 5.18 -10.61 -25.41
CA LEU A 269 5.03 -9.52 -24.45
C LEU A 269 3.56 -9.17 -24.19
N ALA A 270 2.73 -9.14 -25.23
CA ALA A 270 1.30 -8.90 -25.09
C ALA A 270 0.59 -10.03 -24.33
N MET A 271 0.95 -11.29 -24.61
CA MET A 271 0.43 -12.46 -23.90
C MET A 271 0.81 -12.41 -22.42
N GLU A 272 2.10 -12.17 -22.12
CA GLU A 272 2.60 -12.08 -20.76
C GLU A 272 1.90 -10.96 -19.99
N LEU A 273 1.79 -9.76 -20.58
CA LEU A 273 1.07 -8.64 -19.98
C LEU A 273 -0.39 -8.98 -19.66
N ASN A 274 -1.08 -9.65 -20.59
CA ASN A 274 -2.48 -10.05 -20.37
C ASN A 274 -2.59 -11.07 -19.23
N CYS A 275 -1.62 -11.96 -19.09
CA CYS A 275 -1.59 -12.93 -17.99
C CYS A 275 -1.23 -12.29 -16.64
N THR A 276 -0.42 -11.22 -16.63
CA THR A 276 0.18 -10.67 -15.39
C THR A 276 -0.43 -9.35 -14.92
N ARG A 277 -1.19 -8.65 -15.78
CA ARG A 277 -1.89 -7.42 -15.39
C ARG A 277 -2.79 -7.67 -14.19
N ASP A 278 -2.75 -6.75 -13.23
CA ASP A 278 -3.56 -6.78 -12.01
C ASP A 278 -3.51 -8.09 -11.20
N LEU A 279 -2.41 -8.86 -11.32
CA LEU A 279 -2.16 -10.06 -10.53
C LEU A 279 -1.99 -9.75 -9.03
N CYS A 280 -1.44 -8.57 -8.72
CA CYS A 280 -1.08 -8.12 -7.37
C CYS A 280 -2.18 -7.25 -6.74
N ARG A 281 -3.45 -7.65 -6.85
CA ARG A 281 -4.61 -6.85 -6.37
C ARG A 281 -4.69 -6.75 -4.84
N THR A 282 -4.43 -7.85 -4.14
CA THR A 282 -4.51 -7.98 -2.68
C THR A 282 -3.12 -8.07 -2.05
N GLU A 283 -3.00 -7.74 -0.76
CA GLU A 283 -1.72 -7.88 -0.05
C GLU A 283 -1.19 -9.32 -0.07
N ASP A 284 -2.08 -10.31 0.04
CA ASP A 284 -1.72 -11.74 -0.07
C ASP A 284 -1.20 -12.12 -1.47
N SER A 285 -1.87 -11.65 -2.53
CA SER A 285 -1.41 -11.89 -3.91
C SER A 285 -0.03 -11.28 -4.17
N LEU A 286 0.18 -10.05 -3.68
CA LEU A 286 1.40 -9.29 -3.88
C LEU A 286 2.58 -9.92 -3.13
N GLN A 287 2.34 -10.44 -1.92
CA GLN A 287 3.32 -11.22 -1.18
C GLN A 287 3.67 -12.54 -1.87
N LYS A 288 2.68 -13.35 -2.28
CA LYS A 288 2.91 -14.64 -2.95
C LYS A 288 3.70 -14.50 -4.25
N VAL A 289 3.37 -13.49 -5.06
CA VAL A 289 4.10 -13.18 -6.30
C VAL A 289 5.52 -12.69 -5.98
N GLY A 290 5.68 -11.86 -4.95
CA GLY A 290 6.99 -11.36 -4.50
C GLY A 290 7.91 -12.47 -4.01
N ASP A 291 7.38 -13.42 -3.25
CA ASP A 291 8.07 -14.61 -2.76
C ASP A 291 8.46 -15.54 -3.93
N TYR A 292 7.53 -15.75 -4.88
CA TYR A 292 7.82 -16.52 -6.09
C TYR A 292 8.99 -15.92 -6.90
N PHE A 293 9.02 -14.60 -7.06
CA PHE A 293 10.12 -13.90 -7.72
C PHE A 293 11.41 -13.87 -6.90
N HIS A 294 11.33 -13.96 -5.57
CA HIS A 294 12.51 -14.14 -4.74
C HIS A 294 13.21 -15.48 -5.00
N ASP A 295 12.41 -16.54 -5.18
CA ASP A 295 12.90 -17.89 -5.49
C ASP A 295 13.29 -18.04 -6.97
N ASN A 296 12.60 -17.32 -7.87
CA ASN A 296 12.80 -17.41 -9.31
C ASN A 296 13.05 -16.01 -9.94
N PRO A 297 14.17 -15.34 -9.61
CA PRO A 297 14.38 -13.94 -9.99
C PRO A 297 14.52 -13.71 -11.49
N HIS A 298 14.93 -14.72 -12.26
CA HIS A 298 15.08 -14.63 -13.72
C HIS A 298 13.77 -14.38 -14.46
N TYR A 299 12.62 -14.76 -13.87
CA TYR A 299 11.31 -14.55 -14.49
C TYR A 299 10.81 -13.10 -14.46
N ILE A 300 11.49 -12.18 -13.76
CA ILE A 300 11.17 -10.76 -13.89
C ILE A 300 11.58 -10.18 -15.24
N LEU A 301 12.36 -10.93 -16.02
CA LEU A 301 12.80 -10.53 -17.35
C LEU A 301 11.69 -10.93 -18.34
N PRO A 302 11.04 -9.97 -19.01
CA PRO A 302 9.97 -10.29 -19.93
C PRO A 302 10.43 -11.26 -21.03
N VAL A 303 9.57 -12.22 -21.37
CA VAL A 303 9.82 -13.25 -22.40
C VAL A 303 11.04 -14.15 -22.09
N PHE A 304 11.47 -14.23 -20.83
CA PHE A 304 12.56 -15.13 -20.43
C PHE A 304 12.31 -16.60 -20.85
N TYR A 305 11.03 -16.98 -20.87
CA TYR A 305 10.58 -18.33 -21.23
C TYR A 305 10.73 -18.70 -22.72
N GLY A 306 10.83 -17.72 -23.63
CA GLY A 306 10.85 -17.97 -25.08
C GLY A 306 12.07 -18.75 -25.57
N ARG A 307 13.06 -18.96 -24.71
CA ARG A 307 14.24 -19.77 -25.01
C ARG A 307 14.77 -20.49 -23.78
N LEU A 308 13.90 -21.10 -22.97
CA LEU A 308 14.34 -21.84 -21.78
C LEU A 308 15.38 -22.89 -22.15
N ASP A 309 16.63 -22.62 -21.81
CA ASP A 309 17.71 -23.59 -21.87
C ASP A 309 17.66 -24.41 -20.57
N MET A 310 17.43 -25.72 -20.69
CA MET A 310 17.43 -26.61 -19.53
C MET A 310 18.78 -26.63 -18.82
N ASP A 311 19.87 -26.34 -19.54
CA ASP A 311 21.20 -26.18 -18.95
C ASP A 311 21.30 -24.87 -18.15
N PHE A 312 20.63 -23.80 -18.60
CA PHE A 312 20.47 -22.58 -17.80
C PHE A 312 19.71 -22.87 -16.50
N LEU A 313 18.54 -23.52 -16.58
CA LEU A 313 17.71 -23.80 -15.42
C LEU A 313 18.39 -24.73 -14.40
N ARG A 314 19.24 -25.65 -14.85
CA ARG A 314 19.94 -26.61 -13.98
C ARG A 314 21.25 -26.09 -13.38
N ALA A 315 22.06 -25.37 -14.16
CA ALA A 315 23.42 -25.00 -13.75
C ALA A 315 23.63 -23.50 -13.55
N LYS A 316 23.02 -22.64 -14.38
CA LYS A 316 23.27 -21.19 -14.35
C LYS A 316 22.35 -20.45 -13.38
N SER A 317 21.14 -20.95 -13.15
CA SER A 317 20.20 -20.42 -12.16
C SER A 317 20.80 -20.39 -10.75
N GLY A 318 21.45 -21.46 -10.30
CA GLY A 318 22.11 -21.53 -8.99
C GLY A 318 23.27 -20.55 -8.85
N ASN A 319 24.06 -20.36 -9.92
CA ASN A 319 25.14 -19.37 -9.95
C ASN A 319 24.59 -17.94 -9.89
N LEU A 320 23.50 -17.65 -10.61
CA LEU A 320 22.80 -16.36 -10.55
C LEU A 320 22.27 -16.09 -9.14
N LEU A 321 21.60 -17.08 -8.52
CA LEU A 321 21.05 -16.95 -7.16
C LEU A 321 22.14 -16.65 -6.13
N LYS A 322 23.22 -17.44 -6.15
CA LYS A 322 24.38 -17.23 -5.28
C LYS A 322 24.96 -15.82 -5.46
N TRP A 323 25.13 -15.40 -6.71
CA TRP A 323 25.68 -14.09 -7.01
C TRP A 323 24.75 -12.94 -6.57
N LEU A 324 23.43 -13.08 -6.77
CA LEU A 324 22.45 -12.11 -6.28
C LEU A 324 22.53 -12.02 -4.75
N ASP A 325 22.68 -13.16 -4.06
CA ASP A 325 22.86 -13.21 -2.60
C ASP A 325 24.18 -12.57 -2.13
N ASP A 326 25.27 -12.76 -2.87
CA ASP A 326 26.56 -12.14 -2.57
C ASP A 326 26.50 -10.59 -2.66
N ILE A 327 25.57 -10.03 -3.43
CA ILE A 327 25.36 -8.55 -3.57
C ILE A 327 24.33 -8.01 -2.57
N HIS A 328 24.10 -8.71 -1.45
CA HIS A 328 23.19 -8.19 -0.41
C HIS A 328 23.62 -6.81 0.14
N ASN A 329 24.90 -6.47 0.09
CA ASN A 329 25.42 -5.13 0.39
C ASN A 329 25.50 -4.33 -0.92
N PHE A 330 24.40 -3.68 -1.24
CA PHE A 330 24.19 -3.07 -2.55
C PHE A 330 25.24 -2.00 -2.90
N SER A 331 25.72 -1.15 -1.97
CA SER A 331 26.70 -0.10 -2.30
C SER A 331 28.09 -0.64 -2.64
N ASP A 332 28.66 -1.49 -1.78
CA ASP A 332 29.95 -2.17 -2.03
C ASP A 332 29.88 -3.11 -3.24
N GLY A 333 28.74 -3.80 -3.40
CA GLY A 333 28.49 -4.73 -4.49
C GLY A 333 28.32 -4.04 -5.85
N LEU A 334 27.86 -2.79 -5.91
CA LEU A 334 27.57 -2.07 -7.16
C LEU A 334 28.81 -1.55 -7.89
N ALA A 335 29.84 -1.14 -7.15
CA ALA A 335 31.15 -0.78 -7.71
C ALA A 335 31.76 -1.96 -8.49
N ASP A 336 31.54 -3.17 -7.97
CA ASP A 336 31.90 -4.43 -8.62
C ASP A 336 30.84 -4.87 -9.64
N ALA A 337 29.57 -4.53 -9.44
CA ALA A 337 28.47 -4.89 -10.33
C ALA A 337 28.68 -4.32 -11.73
N GLN A 338 29.14 -3.07 -11.87
CA GLN A 338 29.39 -2.51 -13.22
C GLN A 338 30.45 -3.32 -14.00
N ARG A 339 31.46 -3.87 -13.32
CA ARG A 339 32.45 -4.77 -13.93
C ARG A 339 31.86 -6.16 -14.20
N ARG A 340 30.99 -6.65 -13.31
CA ARG A 340 30.37 -7.99 -13.34
C ARG A 340 29.08 -8.05 -14.15
N ILE A 341 28.54 -6.94 -14.65
CA ILE A 341 27.42 -6.92 -15.63
C ILE A 341 27.79 -7.76 -16.85
N ALA A 342 29.07 -7.81 -17.22
CA ALA A 342 29.58 -8.71 -18.26
C ALA A 342 29.44 -10.20 -17.86
N ASP A 343 29.73 -10.55 -16.59
CA ASP A 343 29.56 -11.91 -16.07
C ASP A 343 28.08 -12.30 -16.03
N ILE A 344 27.18 -11.40 -15.65
CA ILE A 344 25.73 -11.65 -15.70
C ILE A 344 25.27 -11.80 -17.14
N SER A 345 25.72 -10.94 -18.05
CA SER A 345 25.39 -11.06 -19.48
C SER A 345 25.85 -12.41 -20.01
N HIS A 346 26.96 -12.95 -19.50
CA HIS A 346 27.44 -14.29 -19.83
C HIS A 346 26.61 -15.41 -19.15
N ILE A 347 26.26 -15.26 -17.86
CA ILE A 347 25.42 -16.22 -17.11
C ILE A 347 24.01 -16.31 -17.71
N MET A 348 23.43 -15.16 -18.06
CA MET A 348 22.09 -15.02 -18.61
C MET A 348 22.04 -15.21 -20.13
N GLY A 349 23.20 -15.36 -20.78
CA GLY A 349 23.34 -15.64 -22.21
C GLY A 349 22.53 -14.69 -23.10
N ASN A 350 22.19 -15.16 -24.31
CA ASN A 350 21.38 -14.40 -25.27
C ASN A 350 19.97 -14.03 -24.74
N HIS A 351 19.48 -14.60 -23.62
CA HIS A 351 18.14 -14.30 -23.10
C HIS A 351 18.04 -12.89 -22.54
N TRP A 352 19.08 -12.44 -21.84
CA TRP A 352 19.15 -11.09 -21.28
C TRP A 352 19.34 -10.03 -22.35
N THR A 353 20.09 -10.31 -23.42
CA THR A 353 20.40 -9.30 -24.43
C THR A 353 19.20 -8.88 -25.31
N HIS A 354 18.17 -9.72 -25.45
CA HIS A 354 16.99 -9.41 -26.27
C HIS A 354 15.98 -8.51 -25.55
N SER A 355 15.81 -8.66 -24.23
CA SER A 355 14.98 -7.74 -23.43
C SER A 355 15.61 -6.34 -23.30
N LEU A 356 16.92 -6.20 -23.56
CA LEU A 356 17.62 -4.91 -23.52
C LEU A 356 17.67 -4.19 -24.88
N LYS A 357 17.70 -4.93 -25.99
CA LYS A 357 17.81 -4.39 -27.36
C LYS A 357 16.49 -4.58 -28.10
N LEU A 358 15.46 -3.92 -27.61
CA LEU A 358 14.12 -4.00 -28.17
C LEU A 358 13.95 -3.02 -29.33
N ASP A 359 13.18 -3.44 -30.34
CA ASP A 359 12.60 -2.52 -31.32
C ASP A 359 11.78 -1.44 -30.57
N PRO A 360 11.88 -0.15 -30.92
CA PRO A 360 11.04 0.91 -30.36
C PRO A 360 9.54 0.56 -30.26
N ALA A 361 9.03 -0.26 -31.17
CA ALA A 361 7.64 -0.72 -31.15
C ALA A 361 7.31 -1.75 -30.05
N ALA A 362 8.29 -2.49 -29.54
CA ALA A 362 8.12 -3.49 -28.46
C ALA A 362 8.36 -2.91 -27.06
N LEU A 363 9.06 -1.76 -26.98
CA LEU A 363 9.43 -1.11 -25.72
C LEU A 363 8.24 -0.81 -24.79
N PRO A 364 7.09 -0.28 -25.26
CA PRO A 364 5.96 0.02 -24.37
C PRO A 364 5.36 -1.23 -23.72
N LEU A 365 5.26 -2.34 -24.46
CA LEU A 365 4.75 -3.60 -23.92
C LEU A 365 5.71 -4.20 -22.90
N HIS A 366 7.02 -4.16 -23.17
CA HIS A 366 8.03 -4.60 -22.21
C HIS A 366 7.99 -3.78 -20.92
N GLN A 367 7.85 -2.45 -21.02
CA GLN A 367 7.69 -1.59 -19.85
C GLN A 367 6.41 -1.91 -19.07
N ALA A 368 5.30 -2.19 -19.76
CA ALA A 368 4.04 -2.57 -19.13
C ALA A 368 4.13 -3.93 -18.41
N VAL A 369 4.83 -4.92 -18.97
CA VAL A 369 5.09 -6.20 -18.27
C VAL A 369 5.90 -5.95 -17.01
N ASN A 370 7.00 -5.18 -17.09
CA ASN A 370 7.78 -4.83 -15.91
C ASN A 370 6.94 -4.09 -14.86
N ALA A 371 6.10 -3.14 -15.27
CA ALA A 371 5.19 -2.42 -14.40
C ALA A 371 4.23 -3.36 -13.63
N SER A 372 3.84 -4.48 -14.22
CA SER A 372 3.01 -5.50 -13.55
C SER A 372 3.75 -6.26 -12.45
N TYR A 373 5.08 -6.40 -12.56
CA TYR A 373 5.92 -7.14 -11.61
C TYR A 373 6.44 -6.28 -10.46
N ILE A 374 6.78 -5.02 -10.72
CA ILE A 374 7.46 -4.15 -9.76
C ILE A 374 6.75 -4.07 -8.40
N PRO A 375 5.40 -3.94 -8.30
CA PRO A 375 4.71 -3.91 -7.01
C PRO A 375 5.07 -5.09 -6.09
N ALA A 376 5.07 -6.31 -6.63
CA ALA A 376 5.43 -7.51 -5.87
C ALA A 376 6.93 -7.57 -5.54
N VAL A 377 7.76 -7.15 -6.48
CA VAL A 377 9.23 -7.12 -6.32
C VAL A 377 9.66 -6.10 -5.27
N ALA A 378 8.96 -4.95 -5.18
CA ALA A 378 9.27 -3.84 -4.29
C ALA A 378 8.65 -3.97 -2.88
N LEU A 379 7.72 -4.91 -2.65
CA LEU A 379 6.96 -5.01 -1.40
C LEU A 379 7.81 -4.95 -0.13
N ASN A 380 8.87 -5.75 -0.07
CA ASN A 380 9.70 -5.87 1.11
C ASN A 380 10.50 -4.58 1.36
N LEU A 381 10.93 -3.91 0.29
CA LEU A 381 11.56 -2.60 0.36
C LEU A 381 10.57 -1.55 0.89
N GLU A 382 9.35 -1.52 0.35
CA GLU A 382 8.32 -0.55 0.77
C GLU A 382 7.95 -0.73 2.25
N ARG A 383 7.72 -1.97 2.70
CA ARG A 383 7.49 -2.30 4.11
C ARG A 383 8.66 -1.86 5.00
N TRP A 384 9.89 -2.09 4.54
CA TRP A 384 11.09 -1.68 5.25
C TRP A 384 11.23 -0.14 5.33
N LEU A 385 10.88 0.57 4.25
CA LEU A 385 10.90 2.04 4.18
C LEU A 385 9.85 2.67 5.12
N ILE A 386 8.64 2.12 5.16
CA ILE A 386 7.58 2.56 6.10
C ILE A 386 8.06 2.42 7.55
N GLU A 387 8.71 1.30 7.87
CA GLU A 387 9.24 1.08 9.22
C GLU A 387 10.45 1.99 9.52
N MET A 388 11.32 2.20 8.53
CA MET A 388 12.44 3.13 8.64
C MET A 388 11.96 4.54 8.96
N GLN A 389 10.87 5.00 8.32
CA GLN A 389 10.26 6.31 8.60
C GLN A 389 9.83 6.46 10.07
N LYS A 390 9.32 5.40 10.70
CA LYS A 390 8.96 5.43 12.13
C LYS A 390 10.21 5.46 13.03
N GLN A 391 11.28 4.82 12.58
CA GLN A 391 12.52 4.65 13.35
C GLN A 391 13.55 5.77 13.14
N LEU A 392 13.26 6.76 12.29
CA LEU A 392 14.13 7.91 11.99
C LEU A 392 14.76 8.54 13.23
N ASN A 393 13.95 8.84 14.25
CA ASN A 393 14.40 9.51 15.47
C ASN A 393 14.82 8.53 16.58
N SER A 394 14.89 7.24 16.28
CA SER A 394 15.23 6.22 17.26
C SER A 394 16.73 5.89 17.23
N PRO A 395 17.32 5.50 18.36
CA PRO A 395 18.70 4.98 18.39
C PRO A 395 18.83 3.63 17.65
N GLN A 396 17.71 3.03 17.21
CA GLN A 396 17.66 1.75 16.50
C GLN A 396 17.83 1.90 14.98
N LEU A 397 17.89 3.12 14.46
CA LEU A 397 18.04 3.40 13.02
C LEU A 397 19.20 2.61 12.39
N ARG A 398 20.35 2.49 13.08
CA ARG A 398 21.50 1.70 12.58
C ARG A 398 21.12 0.24 12.37
N GLN A 399 20.54 -0.39 13.40
CA GLN A 399 20.18 -1.81 13.32
C GLN A 399 19.18 -2.04 12.18
N HIS A 400 18.31 -1.06 11.93
CA HIS A 400 17.38 -1.09 10.80
C HIS A 400 18.07 -0.92 9.45
N LEU A 401 19.04 -0.01 9.33
CA LEU A 401 19.90 0.15 8.14
C LEU A 401 20.73 -1.09 7.86
N ASP A 402 21.31 -1.73 8.88
CA ASP A 402 22.05 -2.99 8.73
C ASP A 402 21.13 -4.12 8.22
N ASN A 403 19.84 -4.09 8.58
CA ASN A 403 18.83 -5.04 8.11
C ASN A 403 18.33 -4.78 6.68
N PHE A 404 18.69 -3.66 6.04
CA PHE A 404 18.29 -3.34 4.66
C PHE A 404 18.64 -4.47 3.68
N SER A 405 19.84 -5.03 3.83
CA SER A 405 20.31 -6.15 3.01
C SER A 405 19.37 -7.35 3.02
N ARG A 406 18.74 -7.62 4.18
CA ARG A 406 17.77 -8.71 4.39
C ARG A 406 16.38 -8.37 3.84
N ALA A 407 16.06 -7.10 3.70
CA ALA A 407 14.81 -6.65 3.09
C ALA A 407 14.87 -6.68 1.55
N SER A 408 16.06 -6.76 0.96
CA SER A 408 16.23 -6.77 -0.51
C SER A 408 15.78 -8.10 -1.13
N ASN A 409 14.89 -8.02 -2.12
CA ASN A 409 14.46 -9.18 -2.90
C ASN A 409 15.54 -9.55 -3.96
N ARG A 410 15.79 -10.83 -4.24
CA ARG A 410 16.69 -11.25 -5.35
C ARG A 410 16.21 -10.70 -6.69
N ALA A 411 14.90 -10.74 -6.94
CA ALA A 411 14.30 -10.15 -8.12
C ALA A 411 14.53 -8.64 -8.20
N GLN A 412 14.41 -7.94 -7.06
CA GLN A 412 14.68 -6.52 -7.00
C GLN A 412 16.15 -6.22 -7.35
N ARG A 413 17.10 -6.98 -6.79
CA ARG A 413 18.53 -6.89 -7.11
C ARG A 413 18.78 -7.12 -8.60
N LEU A 414 18.13 -8.11 -9.21
CA LEU A 414 18.24 -8.38 -10.64
C LEU A 414 17.66 -7.23 -11.48
N GLY A 415 16.48 -6.72 -11.14
CA GLY A 415 15.84 -5.60 -11.84
C GLY A 415 16.68 -4.32 -11.82
N MET A 416 17.38 -4.04 -10.71
CA MET A 416 18.30 -2.90 -10.64
C MET A 416 19.46 -3.00 -11.62
N LEU A 417 19.96 -4.22 -11.87
CA LEU A 417 21.04 -4.46 -12.82
C LEU A 417 20.54 -4.32 -14.26
N VAL A 418 19.30 -4.74 -14.51
CA VAL A 418 18.60 -4.43 -15.77
C VAL A 418 18.53 -2.92 -15.98
N ALA A 419 18.17 -2.15 -14.95
CA ALA A 419 18.09 -0.68 -15.05
C ALA A 419 19.44 -0.05 -15.41
N LEU A 420 20.55 -0.49 -14.78
CA LEU A 420 21.89 -0.01 -15.12
C LEU A 420 22.24 -0.22 -16.60
N GLN A 421 21.78 -1.33 -17.18
CA GLN A 421 22.11 -1.70 -18.55
C GLN A 421 21.14 -1.11 -19.60
N GLN A 422 19.83 -1.11 -19.33
CA GLN A 422 18.81 -0.56 -20.25
C GLN A 422 18.87 0.96 -20.32
N GLU A 423 19.07 1.59 -19.17
CA GLU A 423 19.01 3.04 -19.07
C GLU A 423 20.39 3.68 -19.24
N ALA A 424 21.44 2.90 -19.56
CA ALA A 424 22.81 3.40 -19.77
C ALA A 424 23.32 4.29 -18.61
N VAL A 425 22.86 4.00 -17.39
CA VAL A 425 23.22 4.76 -16.21
C VAL A 425 24.63 4.36 -15.79
N THR A 426 25.58 5.30 -15.82
CA THR A 426 26.95 5.02 -15.38
C THR A 426 27.10 5.30 -13.90
N LEU A 427 27.74 4.37 -13.18
CA LEU A 427 28.03 4.51 -11.75
C LEU A 427 29.35 5.26 -11.55
N ARG A 428 29.37 6.18 -10.59
CA ARG A 428 30.58 6.83 -10.09
C ARG A 428 30.73 6.57 -8.61
N VAL A 429 31.75 5.82 -8.24
CA VAL A 429 32.08 5.51 -6.85
C VAL A 429 32.94 6.64 -6.27
N ALA A 430 32.64 7.07 -5.05
CA ALA A 430 33.46 8.05 -4.33
C ALA A 430 34.87 7.49 -4.10
N ASP A 431 35.90 8.30 -4.37
CA ASP A 431 37.28 7.94 -4.07
C ASP A 431 37.64 8.26 -2.60
N ALA A 432 38.81 7.81 -2.14
CA ALA A 432 39.25 8.06 -0.77
C ALA A 432 39.40 9.56 -0.45
N ALA A 433 39.69 10.40 -1.45
CA ALA A 433 39.83 11.84 -1.26
C ALA A 433 38.46 12.51 -1.10
N ASP A 434 37.45 12.04 -1.82
CA ASP A 434 36.06 12.47 -1.71
C ASP A 434 35.49 12.11 -0.33
N VAL A 435 35.70 10.88 0.13
CA VAL A 435 35.27 10.44 1.47
C VAL A 435 35.96 11.28 2.56
N GLN A 436 37.24 11.59 2.40
CA GLN A 436 37.96 12.45 3.35
C GLN A 436 37.42 13.88 3.36
N LYS A 437 37.17 14.48 2.18
CA LYS A 437 36.54 15.82 2.08
C LYS A 437 35.14 15.83 2.67
N PHE A 438 34.35 14.77 2.48
CA PHE A 438 33.03 14.62 3.10
C PHE A 438 33.15 14.63 4.63
N ARG A 439 34.10 13.87 5.18
CA ARG A 439 34.39 13.86 6.63
C ARG A 439 34.78 15.23 7.15
N ASP A 440 35.65 15.94 6.44
CA ASP A 440 36.09 17.30 6.83
C ASP A 440 34.93 18.31 6.81
N ASN A 441 34.08 18.24 5.78
CA ASN A 441 32.86 19.05 5.69
C ASN A 441 31.89 18.73 6.85
N PHE A 442 31.76 17.47 7.23
CA PHE A 442 30.94 17.08 8.37
C PHE A 442 31.50 17.62 9.69
N VAL A 443 32.82 17.52 9.92
CA VAL A 443 33.48 18.12 11.10
C VAL A 443 33.24 19.62 11.14
N ARG A 444 33.37 20.31 10.00
CA ARG A 444 33.11 21.75 9.87
C ARG A 444 31.66 22.11 10.17
N LEU A 445 30.68 21.32 9.72
CA LEU A 445 29.27 21.54 10.04
C LEU A 445 29.03 21.52 11.55
N ASN A 446 29.62 20.56 12.27
CA ASN A 446 29.49 20.48 13.72
C ASN A 446 30.15 21.66 14.45
N GLN A 447 31.28 22.14 13.96
CA GLN A 447 31.90 23.35 14.49
C GLN A 447 30.97 24.56 14.29
N LEU A 448 30.35 24.70 13.11
CA LEU A 448 29.39 25.78 12.85
C LEU A 448 28.17 25.71 13.78
N LEU A 449 27.62 24.52 14.02
CA LEU A 449 26.51 24.32 14.96
C LEU A 449 26.91 24.74 16.39
N SER A 450 28.09 24.32 16.87
CA SER A 450 28.59 24.76 18.18
C SER A 450 28.77 26.28 18.25
N THR A 451 29.31 26.90 17.20
CA THR A 451 29.47 28.37 17.17
C THR A 451 28.13 29.10 17.13
N GLU A 452 27.13 28.54 16.46
CA GLU A 452 25.78 29.11 16.45
C GLU A 452 25.16 29.09 17.85
N ASP A 453 25.26 27.97 18.56
CA ASP A 453 24.79 27.86 19.95
C ASP A 453 25.49 28.87 20.88
N ASP A 454 26.80 29.05 20.72
CA ASP A 454 27.56 30.06 21.46
C ASP A 454 27.09 31.48 21.16
N LEU A 455 26.85 31.80 19.89
CA LEU A 455 26.32 33.11 19.47
C LEU A 455 24.88 33.34 19.96
N ILE A 456 24.03 32.32 19.99
CA ILE A 456 22.68 32.38 20.56
C ILE A 456 22.75 32.65 22.07
N ARG A 457 23.65 31.96 22.78
CA ARG A 457 23.90 32.19 24.21
C ARG A 457 24.43 33.60 24.46
N ALA A 458 25.38 34.08 23.66
CA ALA A 458 25.94 35.43 23.74
C ALA A 458 24.87 36.51 23.47
N ARG A 459 24.08 36.37 22.41
CA ARG A 459 22.94 37.26 22.10
C ARG A 459 21.93 37.33 23.25
N SER A 460 21.59 36.19 23.84
CA SER A 460 20.66 36.11 24.97
C SER A 460 21.22 36.81 26.20
N ARG A 461 22.52 36.69 26.47
CA ARG A 461 23.22 37.42 27.53
C ARG A 461 23.20 38.94 27.27
N LEU A 462 23.52 39.38 26.06
CA LEU A 462 23.50 40.79 25.67
C LEU A 462 22.10 41.39 25.80
N THR A 463 21.06 40.66 25.41
CA THR A 463 19.66 41.12 25.56
C THR A 463 19.27 41.28 27.03
N LYS A 464 19.71 40.34 27.90
CA LYS A 464 19.52 40.47 29.35
C LYS A 464 20.28 41.66 29.94
N LEU A 465 21.48 41.97 29.43
CA LEU A 465 22.27 43.11 29.89
C LEU A 465 21.64 44.44 29.47
N ILE A 466 21.23 44.57 28.21
CA ILE A 466 20.57 45.77 27.66
C ILE A 466 19.30 46.13 28.44
N ASN A 467 18.53 45.13 28.89
CA ASN A 467 17.28 45.35 29.63
C ASN A 467 17.48 45.79 31.11
N ARG A 468 18.73 45.94 31.60
CA ARG A 468 19.00 46.40 32.96
C ARG A 468 18.83 47.91 33.07
N ARG A 469 18.09 48.37 34.10
CA ARG A 469 17.76 49.79 34.33
C ARG A 469 18.93 50.68 34.81
N THR A 470 20.11 50.13 35.03
CA THR A 470 21.26 50.80 35.67
C THR A 470 22.39 51.17 34.70
N LEU A 471 22.15 51.14 33.38
CA LEU A 471 23.16 51.42 32.35
C LEU A 471 23.28 52.92 32.05
N THR A 472 24.50 53.41 31.85
CA THR A 472 24.74 54.75 31.28
C THR A 472 24.46 54.76 29.78
N ALA A 473 24.24 55.95 29.19
CA ALA A 473 23.94 56.10 27.76
C ALA A 473 25.02 55.47 26.86
N ASP A 474 26.30 55.67 27.18
CA ASP A 474 27.43 55.12 26.43
C ASP A 474 27.49 53.59 26.53
N GLN A 475 27.32 53.03 27.74
CA GLN A 475 27.29 51.57 27.94
C GLN A 475 26.12 50.89 27.21
N HIS A 476 24.98 51.58 27.12
CA HIS A 476 23.83 51.09 26.36
C HIS A 476 24.12 51.09 24.86
N GLN A 477 24.80 52.11 24.34
CA GLN A 477 25.18 52.20 22.93
C GLN A 477 26.23 51.14 22.54
N ASP A 478 27.22 50.87 23.40
CA ASP A 478 28.21 49.81 23.21
C ASP A 478 27.57 48.41 23.16
N LEU A 479 26.66 48.11 24.10
CA LEU A 479 25.93 46.84 24.12
C LEU A 479 25.02 46.65 22.89
N LEU A 480 24.43 47.73 22.37
CA LEU A 480 23.66 47.69 21.12
C LEU A 480 24.57 47.36 19.92
N TYR A 481 25.77 47.94 19.87
CA TYR A 481 26.76 47.66 18.83
C TYR A 481 27.24 46.19 18.91
N GLU A 482 27.59 45.69 20.10
CA GLU A 482 27.98 44.28 20.29
C GLU A 482 26.85 43.31 19.92
N ARG A 483 25.60 43.66 20.21
CA ARG A 483 24.43 42.86 19.79
C ARG A 483 24.28 42.84 18.28
N GLN A 484 24.46 43.99 17.62
CA GLN A 484 24.38 44.09 16.16
C GLN A 484 25.50 43.27 15.50
N TYR A 485 26.72 43.36 16.03
CA TYR A 485 27.86 42.55 15.60
C TYR A 485 27.61 41.04 15.78
N THR A 486 27.09 40.64 16.94
CA THR A 486 26.73 39.24 17.24
C THR A 486 25.63 38.74 16.31
N ASN A 487 24.63 39.56 15.99
CA ASN A 487 23.57 39.21 15.04
C ASN A 487 24.11 39.06 13.61
N GLN A 488 25.03 39.91 13.17
CA GLN A 488 25.69 39.78 11.86
C GLN A 488 26.51 38.50 11.77
N ARG A 489 27.29 38.18 12.80
CA ARG A 489 28.02 36.89 12.89
C ARG A 489 27.08 35.69 12.89
N LEU A 490 25.96 35.76 13.62
CA LEU A 490 24.95 34.71 13.62
C LEU A 490 24.36 34.48 12.23
N LEU A 491 24.03 35.55 11.51
CA LEU A 491 23.52 35.47 10.14
C LEU A 491 24.55 34.85 9.18
N GLN A 492 25.82 35.28 9.26
CA GLN A 492 26.90 34.72 8.45
C GLN A 492 27.14 33.22 8.76
N THR A 493 27.10 32.85 10.03
CA THR A 493 27.24 31.46 10.49
C THR A 493 26.09 30.60 9.96
N ARG A 494 24.85 31.10 10.00
CA ARG A 494 23.69 30.42 9.43
C ARG A 494 23.79 30.25 7.92
N ASN A 495 24.15 31.30 7.19
CA ASN A 495 24.30 31.23 5.74
C ASN A 495 25.39 30.23 5.30
N THR A 496 26.52 30.21 6.02
CA THR A 496 27.62 29.27 5.74
C THR A 496 27.25 27.83 6.12
N ARG A 497 26.55 27.64 7.24
CA ARG A 497 25.96 26.35 7.62
C ARG A 497 24.96 25.86 6.57
N ASP A 498 24.07 26.72 6.09
CA ASP A 498 23.03 26.34 5.11
C ASP A 498 23.60 26.07 3.72
N ALA A 499 24.70 26.72 3.33
CA ALA A 499 25.45 26.39 2.13
C ALA A 499 26.13 25.02 2.27
N LEU A 500 26.87 24.80 3.36
CA LEU A 500 27.55 23.53 3.63
C LEU A 500 26.57 22.36 3.78
N ARG A 501 25.40 22.62 4.35
CA ARG A 501 24.29 21.67 4.46
C ARG A 501 23.83 21.21 3.08
N ARG A 502 23.54 22.14 2.17
CA ARG A 502 23.11 21.81 0.81
C ARG A 502 24.18 21.05 0.03
N ASP A 503 25.45 21.33 0.29
CA ASP A 503 26.55 20.58 -0.34
C ASP A 503 26.67 19.15 0.22
N LEU A 504 26.46 18.95 1.52
CA LEU A 504 26.40 17.61 2.14
C LEU A 504 25.17 16.81 1.68
N GLU A 505 24.00 17.46 1.54
CA GLU A 505 22.80 16.82 0.98
C GLU A 505 23.07 16.32 -0.44
N LYS A 506 23.65 17.17 -1.29
CA LYS A 506 24.05 16.78 -2.66
C LYS A 506 25.12 15.70 -2.69
N ALA A 507 25.94 15.57 -1.65
CA ALA A 507 27.00 14.56 -1.58
C ALA A 507 26.47 13.15 -1.28
N ILE A 508 25.31 13.04 -0.63
CA ILE A 508 24.67 11.77 -0.23
C ILE A 508 23.67 11.30 -1.29
N VAL A 509 22.95 12.25 -1.91
CA VAL A 509 21.94 11.93 -2.93
C VAL A 509 22.62 11.30 -4.16
N PRO A 510 22.21 10.11 -4.62
CA PRO A 510 22.84 9.43 -5.76
C PRO A 510 22.82 10.23 -7.07
N THR A 511 21.84 11.12 -7.21
CA THR A 511 21.65 12.01 -8.36
C THR A 511 22.28 13.39 -8.19
N GLY A 512 22.92 13.64 -7.04
CA GLY A 512 23.51 14.91 -6.69
C GLY A 512 24.86 15.17 -7.38
N ASN A 513 25.09 16.43 -7.73
CA ASN A 513 26.36 16.91 -8.28
C ASN A 513 27.06 17.85 -7.28
N PRO A 514 27.73 17.31 -6.23
CA PRO A 514 28.52 18.12 -5.31
C PRO A 514 29.79 18.61 -6.02
N VAL A 515 30.25 19.80 -5.66
CA VAL A 515 31.49 20.38 -6.22
C VAL A 515 32.71 19.56 -5.78
N ASN A 516 32.66 18.92 -4.60
CA ASN A 516 33.69 18.04 -4.05
C ASN A 516 33.14 17.23 -2.86
N GLY A 517 33.65 16.02 -2.62
CA GLY A 517 33.37 15.27 -1.38
C GLY A 517 32.07 14.45 -1.41
N ALA A 518 31.89 13.65 -2.45
CA ALA A 518 30.78 12.69 -2.54
C ALA A 518 30.99 11.48 -1.60
N ILE A 519 29.91 10.75 -1.29
CA ILE A 519 29.97 9.49 -0.53
C ILE A 519 29.17 8.39 -1.24
N GLY A 520 29.64 7.16 -1.13
CA GLY A 520 29.05 6.00 -1.79
C GLY A 520 29.06 6.07 -3.30
N VAL A 521 27.91 5.75 -3.90
CA VAL A 521 27.76 5.55 -5.34
C VAL A 521 26.82 6.61 -5.90
N ARG A 522 27.25 7.21 -7.02
CA ARG A 522 26.48 8.19 -7.79
C ARG A 522 26.06 7.65 -9.13
N LEU A 523 24.96 8.19 -9.63
CA LEU A 523 24.44 7.94 -10.97
C LEU A 523 24.77 9.15 -11.84
N ASP A 524 25.43 8.93 -12.97
CA ASP A 524 25.40 9.91 -14.06
C ASP A 524 24.12 9.66 -14.86
N ILE A 525 23.26 10.67 -14.89
CA ILE A 525 21.87 10.56 -15.36
C ILE A 525 21.58 11.67 -16.33
N THR A 526 20.78 11.36 -17.34
CA THR A 526 20.30 12.32 -18.33
C THR A 526 19.07 13.08 -17.82
N ASP A 527 18.79 14.26 -18.38
CA ASP A 527 17.61 15.06 -18.00
C ASP A 527 16.26 14.30 -18.10
N PRO A 528 16.01 13.44 -19.11
CA PRO A 528 14.79 12.64 -19.18
C PRO A 528 14.65 11.64 -18.01
N GLN A 529 15.75 11.00 -17.59
CA GLN A 529 15.75 10.04 -16.50
C GLN A 529 15.51 10.70 -15.15
N MET A 530 16.06 11.91 -14.98
CA MET A 530 15.77 12.72 -13.80
C MET A 530 14.30 13.10 -13.68
N ARG A 531 13.63 13.38 -14.81
CA ARG A 531 12.17 13.63 -14.81
C ARG A 531 11.40 12.38 -14.39
N ALA A 532 11.71 11.22 -14.98
CA ALA A 532 11.05 9.96 -14.62
C ALA A 532 11.21 9.60 -13.13
N LEU A 533 12.40 9.85 -12.56
CA LEU A 533 12.63 9.67 -11.12
C LEU A 533 11.84 10.68 -10.28
N ASN A 534 11.83 11.95 -10.68
CA ASN A 534 11.08 12.97 -9.96
C ASN A 534 9.57 12.69 -9.98
N ASP A 535 9.02 12.22 -11.09
CA ASP A 535 7.61 11.84 -11.20
C ASP A 535 7.26 10.72 -10.20
N GLU A 536 8.14 9.71 -10.04
CA GLU A 536 7.93 8.64 -9.06
C GLU A 536 8.14 9.11 -7.61
N ILE A 537 9.08 10.03 -7.37
CA ILE A 537 9.27 10.69 -6.07
C ILE A 537 8.05 11.53 -5.70
N GLU A 538 7.48 12.27 -6.65
CA GLU A 538 6.26 13.05 -6.43
C GLU A 538 5.07 12.14 -6.09
N LYS A 539 4.95 11.00 -6.77
CA LYS A 539 3.93 10.00 -6.45
C LYS A 539 4.14 9.34 -5.09
N LEU A 540 5.39 9.02 -4.71
CA LEU A 540 5.77 8.60 -3.36
C LEU A 540 5.34 9.64 -2.31
N ARG A 541 5.59 10.93 -2.58
CA ARG A 541 5.24 12.05 -1.69
C ARG A 541 3.75 12.32 -1.61
N ALA A 542 3.00 12.10 -2.69
CA ALA A 542 1.55 12.25 -2.73
C ALA A 542 0.83 11.19 -1.88
N GLY A 543 1.52 10.10 -1.52
CA GLY A 543 1.00 9.02 -0.69
C GLY A 543 -0.17 8.26 -1.33
N ALA A 544 -0.65 7.24 -0.61
CA ALA A 544 -1.67 6.30 -1.07
C ALA A 544 -3.01 6.92 -1.52
N PHE A 545 -3.25 8.21 -1.24
CA PHE A 545 -4.51 8.91 -1.56
C PHE A 545 -4.40 9.98 -2.65
N GLY A 546 -3.21 10.34 -3.13
CA GLY A 546 -3.03 11.49 -4.04
C GLY A 546 -2.51 11.19 -5.45
N GLY A 547 -1.73 10.11 -5.63
CA GLY A 547 -1.01 9.86 -6.90
C GLY A 547 -1.57 8.73 -7.78
N TYR A 548 -2.36 7.83 -7.22
CA TYR A 548 -2.84 6.62 -7.89
C TYR A 548 -4.29 6.31 -7.48
N ALA A 549 -5.23 7.13 -7.94
CA ALA A 549 -6.66 6.90 -7.74
C ALA A 549 -7.17 5.80 -8.71
N THR A 550 -6.83 4.54 -8.46
CA THR A 550 -7.52 3.35 -9.02
C THR A 550 -7.44 2.21 -8.00
N GLN A 551 -8.57 1.53 -7.75
CA GLN A 551 -8.63 0.42 -6.79
C GLN A 551 -7.86 -0.81 -7.32
N GLY A 552 -7.00 -1.41 -6.49
CA GLY A 552 -6.13 -2.56 -6.85
C GLY A 552 -4.67 -2.16 -7.11
N ALA A 553 -3.71 -2.85 -6.48
CA ALA A 553 -2.25 -2.54 -6.55
C ALA A 553 -1.87 -1.06 -6.33
N ALA A 554 -2.72 -0.27 -5.67
CA ALA A 554 -2.68 1.19 -5.64
C ALA A 554 -1.61 1.81 -4.74
N ALA A 555 -0.99 1.02 -3.87
CA ALA A 555 0.00 1.49 -2.91
C ALA A 555 1.47 1.40 -3.40
N ALA A 556 1.73 0.68 -4.49
CA ALA A 556 3.10 0.52 -4.99
C ALA A 556 3.54 1.80 -5.68
N ALA A 557 4.53 2.46 -5.11
CA ALA A 557 4.92 3.81 -5.50
C ALA A 557 5.94 3.84 -6.67
N LEU A 558 6.35 2.66 -7.13
CA LEU A 558 7.36 2.45 -8.16
C LEU A 558 6.72 1.59 -9.25
N LYS A 559 6.14 2.19 -10.30
CA LYS A 559 5.39 1.46 -11.33
C LYS A 559 5.97 1.62 -12.74
N GLY A 560 6.85 2.60 -12.97
CA GLY A 560 7.33 2.96 -14.30
C GLY A 560 8.54 2.18 -14.80
N SER A 561 9.52 1.92 -13.93
CA SER A 561 10.72 1.14 -14.27
C SER A 561 11.49 0.67 -13.02
N PHE A 562 12.53 -0.13 -13.22
CA PHE A 562 13.44 -0.54 -12.14
C PHE A 562 14.43 0.57 -11.72
N PHE A 563 14.51 1.68 -12.44
CA PHE A 563 15.44 2.78 -12.14
C PHE A 563 15.11 3.55 -10.86
N PRO A 564 13.85 3.92 -10.59
CA PRO A 564 13.45 4.46 -9.29
C PRO A 564 13.84 3.54 -8.12
N LEU A 565 13.66 2.22 -8.27
CA LEU A 565 14.10 1.23 -7.28
C LEU A 565 15.61 1.27 -7.06
N LEU A 566 16.39 1.31 -8.14
CA LEU A 566 17.85 1.46 -8.09
C LEU A 566 18.26 2.74 -7.35
N ALA A 567 17.65 3.88 -7.69
CA ALA A 567 17.96 5.17 -7.07
C ALA A 567 17.68 5.18 -5.56
N VAL A 568 16.54 4.62 -5.12
CA VAL A 568 16.20 4.50 -3.69
C VAL A 568 17.22 3.61 -2.97
N CYS A 569 17.55 2.44 -3.52
CA CYS A 569 18.50 1.54 -2.86
C CYS A 569 19.93 2.09 -2.81
N LEU A 570 20.34 2.83 -3.84
CA LEU A 570 21.59 3.60 -3.81
C LEU A 570 21.58 4.67 -2.72
N GLN A 571 20.49 5.40 -2.58
CA GLN A 571 20.36 6.43 -1.54
C GLN A 571 20.47 5.80 -0.15
N LEU A 572 19.83 4.65 0.09
CA LEU A 572 19.96 3.91 1.35
C LEU A 572 21.39 3.41 1.60
N GLY A 573 22.09 2.96 0.56
CA GLY A 573 23.51 2.60 0.65
C GLY A 573 24.39 3.79 1.03
N ASN A 574 24.26 4.90 0.32
CA ASN A 574 25.00 6.14 0.59
C ASN A 574 24.71 6.69 1.99
N LEU A 575 23.47 6.54 2.47
CA LEU A 575 23.07 6.89 3.84
C LEU A 575 23.79 6.01 4.89
N GLY A 576 23.86 4.70 4.66
CA GLY A 576 24.61 3.78 5.51
C GLY A 576 26.09 4.16 5.61
N GLU A 577 26.71 4.48 4.48
CA GLU A 577 28.12 4.91 4.43
C GLU A 577 28.35 6.27 5.12
N ALA A 578 27.49 7.26 4.87
CA ALA A 578 27.53 8.55 5.54
C ALA A 578 27.43 8.42 7.05
N TRP A 579 26.56 7.53 7.52
CA TRP A 579 26.40 7.23 8.93
C TRP A 579 27.63 6.53 9.52
N SER A 580 28.29 5.64 8.77
CA SER A 580 29.55 5.03 9.19
C SER A 580 30.66 6.08 9.35
N VAL A 581 30.83 6.96 8.36
CA VAL A 581 31.81 8.06 8.41
C VAL A 581 31.54 9.01 9.57
N TRP A 582 30.27 9.28 9.87
CA TRP A 582 29.89 10.06 11.04
C TRP A 582 30.38 9.42 12.34
N ARG A 583 30.10 8.14 12.56
CA ARG A 583 30.49 7.43 13.79
C ARG A 583 32.02 7.41 13.97
N ASP A 584 32.77 7.21 12.90
CA ASP A 584 34.24 7.20 12.94
C ASP A 584 34.84 8.60 13.21
N SER A 585 34.06 9.67 13.04
CA SER A 585 34.44 11.03 13.41
C SER A 585 34.17 11.38 14.90
N ASP A 586 33.45 10.52 15.63
CA ASP A 586 32.90 10.78 16.98
C ASP A 586 33.86 10.48 18.15
N ASN A 587 35.15 10.27 17.87
CA ASN A 587 36.11 9.79 18.88
C ASN A 587 36.49 10.85 19.96
N ARG A 588 35.85 12.05 19.98
CA ARG A 588 36.22 13.17 20.89
C ARG A 588 35.06 14.01 21.45
N ARG A 589 33.80 13.59 21.39
CA ARG A 589 32.64 14.43 21.81
C ARG A 589 32.02 14.03 23.14
N THR A 590 31.44 15.01 23.83
CA THR A 590 30.69 14.79 25.08
C THR A 590 29.30 14.19 24.80
N ILE A 591 28.70 13.50 25.78
CA ILE A 591 27.41 12.79 25.65
C ILE A 591 26.27 13.73 25.20
N LYS A 592 26.29 15.01 25.58
CA LYS A 592 25.29 16.00 25.14
C LYS A 592 25.46 16.39 23.66
N GLU A 593 26.70 16.54 23.19
CA GLU A 593 27.00 16.84 21.79
C GLU A 593 26.64 15.65 20.88
N ARG A 594 26.77 14.42 21.40
CA ARG A 594 26.30 13.20 20.74
C ARG A 594 24.80 13.18 20.55
N ALA A 595 24.02 13.42 21.61
CA ALA A 595 22.56 13.40 21.53
C ALA A 595 21.98 14.47 20.59
N VAL A 596 22.58 15.68 20.56
CA VAL A 596 22.16 16.77 19.67
C VAL A 596 22.56 16.49 18.22
N SER A 597 23.77 15.99 17.97
CA SER A 597 24.21 15.65 16.61
C SER A 597 23.47 14.43 16.04
N GLU A 598 23.14 13.44 16.86
CA GLU A 598 22.35 12.26 16.46
C GLU A 598 20.90 12.67 16.11
N ALA A 599 20.26 13.52 16.91
CA ALA A 599 18.91 14.03 16.62
C ALA A 599 18.85 14.90 15.36
N GLU A 600 19.85 15.75 15.13
CA GLU A 600 19.92 16.60 13.93
C GLU A 600 20.35 15.84 12.66
N CYS A 601 21.21 14.83 12.77
CA CYS A 601 21.59 13.98 11.65
C CYS A 601 20.38 13.15 11.18
N ASN A 602 19.66 12.53 12.13
CA ASN A 602 18.49 11.70 11.86
C ASN A 602 17.33 12.47 11.21
N THR A 603 17.06 13.71 11.61
CA THR A 603 16.00 14.53 10.99
C THR A 603 16.37 15.10 9.61
N ARG A 604 17.66 15.13 9.24
CA ARG A 604 18.16 15.88 8.07
C ARG A 604 18.75 15.01 6.97
N LEU A 605 19.04 13.74 7.25
CA LEU A 605 19.46 12.75 6.26
C LEU A 605 18.29 12.25 5.38
N LEU A 606 17.04 12.48 5.79
CA LEU A 606 15.83 11.91 5.19
C LEU A 606 14.75 12.96 4.83
N SER A 607 15.10 14.25 4.90
CA SER A 607 14.38 15.38 4.29
C SER A 607 14.96 15.70 2.93
#